data_AF-A0A2P6SCA3-F1
#
_entry.id   AF-A0A2P6SCA3-F1
#
_cell.length_a   1.000
_cell.length_b   1.000
_cell.length_c   1.000
_cell.angle_alpha   90.00
_cell.angle_beta   90.00
_cell.angle_gamma   90.00
#
_symmetry.space_group_name_H-M   'P 1'
#
loop_
_entity.id
_entity.type
_entity.pdbx_description
1 polymer ?
#
loop_
_entity_poly.entity_id
_entity_poly.type
_entity_poly.pdbx_seq_one_letter_code
_entity_poly.pdbx_strand_id
1 'polypeptide(L)'
;MLKGLCVCYAVVLSIFFSAAISGYWAFGNQAKGTILLNFLVDEKPLLPTWVLLRTNVFTFLQVAAVSVVYSQPTNEVLERKFVNAEIDQFSVRNVVPKLVYRSLSVVIATTVAAMCPFFGDINALIGAFGCIPLDFILPMVFHNDVFKPSKYSLLF
;
A
#
# COMPACT_ATOMS: atom_id res chain seq x y z
N MET A 1 15.92 2.23 20.01
CA MET A 1 14.93 2.01 18.93
C MET A 1 13.61 2.76 19.18
N LEU A 2 13.01 2.70 20.37
CA LEU A 2 11.73 3.37 20.68
C LEU A 2 11.70 4.87 20.38
N LYS A 3 12.72 5.65 20.78
CA LYS A 3 12.78 7.10 20.53
C LYS A 3 12.71 7.45 19.04
N GLY A 4 13.41 6.69 18.19
CA GLY A 4 13.37 6.87 16.74
C GLY A 4 12.00 6.53 16.17
N LEU A 5 11.39 5.44 16.64
CA LEU A 5 10.04 5.05 16.25
C LEU A 5 9.00 6.13 16.60
N CYS A 6 9.08 6.69 17.82
CA CYS A 6 8.20 7.78 18.25
C CYS A 6 8.34 9.02 17.36
N VAL A 7 9.57 9.40 16.97
CA VAL A 7 9.81 10.53 16.08
C VAL A 7 9.22 10.25 14.68
N CYS A 8 9.44 9.06 14.13
CA CYS A 8 8.87 8.68 12.84
C CYS A 8 7.34 8.76 12.86
N TYR A 9 6.68 8.19 13.88
CA TYR A 9 5.22 8.28 14.00
C TYR A 9 4.73 9.71 14.19
N ALA A 10 5.42 10.54 14.97
CA ALA A 10 5.04 11.94 15.15
C ALA A 10 5.08 12.72 13.82
N VAL A 11 6.15 12.53 13.04
CA VAL A 11 6.29 13.16 11.71
C VAL A 11 5.19 12.67 10.77
N VAL A 12 4.97 11.35 10.69
CA VAL A 12 3.91 10.77 9.85
C VAL A 12 2.55 11.33 10.24
N LEU A 13 2.18 11.25 11.53
CA LEU A 13 0.90 11.75 12.02
C LEU A 13 0.72 13.23 11.69
N SER A 14 1.73 14.07 11.94
CA SER A 14 1.62 15.51 11.64
C SER A 14 1.33 15.79 10.17
N ILE A 15 2.01 15.11 9.24
CA ILE A 15 1.83 15.32 7.80
C ILE A 15 0.45 14.81 7.34
N PHE A 16 0.08 13.59 7.71
CA PHE A 16 -1.19 12.98 7.29
C PHE A 16 -2.40 13.70 7.89
N PHE A 17 -2.38 14.00 9.19
CA PHE A 17 -3.49 14.73 9.83
C PHE A 17 -3.58 16.17 9.35
N SER A 18 -2.46 16.86 9.11
CA SER A 18 -2.51 18.21 8.54
C SER A 18 -3.20 18.22 7.17
N ALA A 19 -2.84 17.29 6.28
CA ALA A 19 -3.48 17.16 4.98
C ALA A 19 -4.96 16.76 5.08
N ALA A 20 -5.30 15.82 5.98
CA ALA A 20 -6.68 15.37 6.17
C ALA A 20 -7.58 16.46 6.77
N ILE A 21 -7.13 17.16 7.81
CA ILE A 21 -7.88 18.23 8.47
C ILE A 21 -8.11 19.39 7.51
N SER A 22 -7.08 19.83 6.78
CA SER A 22 -7.21 20.92 5.81
C SER A 22 -8.11 20.53 4.62
N GLY A 23 -7.98 19.30 4.12
CA GLY A 23 -8.85 18.78 3.07
C GLY A 23 -10.32 18.71 3.49
N TYR A 24 -10.60 18.19 4.69
CA TYR A 24 -11.96 18.11 5.21
C TYR A 24 -12.53 19.50 5.52
N TRP A 25 -11.71 20.43 6.00
CA TRP A 25 -12.16 21.80 6.23
C TRP A 25 -12.54 22.52 4.93
N ALA A 26 -11.83 22.26 3.82
CA ALA A 26 -12.10 22.87 2.53
C ALA A 26 -13.30 22.26 1.79
N PHE A 27 -13.46 20.93 1.80
CA PHE A 27 -14.47 20.23 0.97
C PHE A 27 -15.64 19.64 1.78
N GLY A 28 -15.53 19.60 3.12
CA GLY A 28 -16.55 19.06 4.01
C GLY A 28 -16.95 17.63 3.64
N ASN A 29 -18.26 17.36 3.68
CA ASN A 29 -18.83 16.05 3.41
C ASN A 29 -18.74 15.61 1.93
N GLN A 30 -18.26 16.48 1.03
CA GLN A 30 -18.06 16.16 -0.39
C GLN A 30 -16.62 15.69 -0.69
N ALA A 31 -15.79 15.48 0.33
CA ALA A 31 -14.42 15.01 0.15
C ALA A 31 -14.38 13.64 -0.54
N LYS A 32 -13.81 13.60 -1.74
CA LYS A 32 -13.55 12.39 -2.54
C LYS A 32 -12.31 11.64 -2.03
N GLY A 33 -12.24 10.34 -2.33
CA GLY A 33 -11.17 9.43 -1.88
C GLY A 33 -9.76 9.75 -2.39
N THR A 34 -9.61 10.65 -3.36
CA THR A 34 -8.30 11.16 -3.80
C THR A 34 -8.33 12.69 -3.79
N ILE A 35 -7.29 13.30 -3.20
CA ILE A 35 -7.16 14.76 -3.06
C ILE A 35 -7.30 15.47 -4.41
N LEU A 36 -6.69 14.93 -5.47
CA LEU A 36 -6.72 15.51 -6.82
C LEU A 36 -8.14 15.58 -7.42
N LEU A 37 -9.00 14.60 -7.11
CA LEU A 37 -10.38 14.57 -7.61
C LEU A 37 -11.27 15.65 -6.97
N ASN A 38 -10.90 16.14 -5.78
CA ASN A 38 -11.63 17.23 -5.12
C ASN A 38 -11.48 18.57 -5.85
N PHE A 39 -10.38 18.75 -6.59
CA PHE A 39 -10.13 19.98 -7.37
C PHE A 39 -10.76 19.97 -8.77
N LEU A 40 -11.47 18.91 -9.12
CA LEU A 40 -12.24 18.78 -10.37
C LEU A 40 -13.74 18.85 -10.03
N VAL A 41 -14.34 20.02 -10.28
CA VAL A 41 -15.79 20.27 -10.09
C VAL A 41 -16.40 20.47 -11.48
N ASP A 42 -17.38 19.66 -11.85
CA ASP A 42 -18.06 19.71 -13.15
C ASP A 42 -17.10 19.75 -14.35
N GLU A 43 -16.07 18.90 -14.30
CA GLU A 43 -14.96 18.81 -15.29
C GLU A 43 -14.12 20.09 -15.46
N LYS A 44 -14.38 21.13 -14.65
CA LYS A 44 -13.60 22.36 -14.61
C LYS A 44 -12.58 22.30 -13.48
N PRO A 45 -11.30 22.53 -13.77
CA PRO A 45 -10.28 22.53 -12.75
C PRO A 45 -10.37 23.81 -11.92
N LEU A 46 -10.51 23.67 -10.59
CA LEU A 46 -10.43 24.81 -9.65
C LEU A 46 -9.01 25.39 -9.58
N LEU A 47 -8.02 24.56 -9.89
CA LEU A 47 -6.60 24.91 -9.94
C LEU A 47 -6.16 25.21 -11.38
N PRO A 48 -5.08 25.97 -11.58
CA PRO A 48 -4.47 26.11 -12.89
C PRO A 48 -4.10 24.73 -13.46
N THR A 49 -4.46 24.47 -14.71
CA THR A 49 -4.28 23.16 -15.36
C THR A 49 -2.83 22.66 -15.29
N TRP A 50 -1.85 23.57 -15.36
CA TRP A 50 -0.42 23.25 -15.23
C TRP A 50 -0.05 22.65 -13.88
N VAL A 51 -0.68 23.09 -12.79
CA VAL A 51 -0.42 22.57 -11.43
C VAL A 51 -0.97 21.16 -11.32
N LEU A 52 -2.21 20.93 -11.78
CA LEU A 52 -2.82 19.60 -11.79
C LEU A 52 -2.02 18.62 -12.66
N LEU A 53 -1.56 19.06 -13.83
CA LEU A 53 -0.75 18.23 -14.71
C LEU A 53 0.58 17.84 -14.06
N ARG A 54 1.31 18.80 -13.47
CA ARG A 54 2.59 18.52 -12.79
C ARG A 54 2.41 17.56 -11.61
N THR A 55 1.40 17.78 -10.77
CA THR A 55 1.14 16.91 -9.63
C THR A 55 0.81 15.50 -10.08
N ASN A 56 -0.06 15.32 -11.09
CA ASN A 56 -0.36 14.00 -11.63
C ASN A 56 0.88 13.29 -12.20
N VAL A 57 1.73 14.02 -12.94
CA VAL A 57 2.98 13.44 -13.48
C VAL A 57 3.92 12.99 -12.37
N PHE A 58 4.09 13.79 -11.31
CA PHE A 58 4.93 13.39 -10.17
C PHE A 58 4.35 12.23 -9.39
N THR A 59 3.03 12.22 -9.15
CA THR A 59 2.36 11.10 -8.50
C THR A 59 2.52 9.82 -9.33
N PHE A 60 2.34 9.90 -10.64
CA PHE A 60 2.54 8.76 -11.54
C PHE A 60 3.99 8.24 -11.48
N LEU A 61 4.98 9.15 -11.58
CA LEU A 61 6.39 8.78 -11.54
C LEU A 61 6.76 8.13 -10.19
N GLN A 62 6.29 8.69 -9.08
CA GLN A 62 6.49 8.14 -7.75
C GLN A 62 5.90 6.73 -7.63
N VAL A 63 4.64 6.54 -8.04
CA VAL A 63 3.95 5.24 -7.98
C VAL A 63 4.66 4.23 -8.88
N ALA A 64 5.10 4.61 -10.07
CA ALA A 64 5.86 3.75 -10.97
C ALA A 64 7.16 3.25 -10.30
N ALA A 65 7.94 4.16 -9.71
CA ALA A 65 9.18 3.79 -9.01
C ALA A 65 8.90 2.84 -7.82
N VAL A 66 7.88 3.15 -7.02
CA VAL A 66 7.49 2.38 -5.84
C VAL A 66 6.94 0.99 -6.22
N SER A 67 6.20 0.88 -7.33
CA SER A 67 5.66 -0.40 -7.81
C SER A 67 6.76 -1.41 -8.17
N VAL A 68 7.89 -0.93 -8.70
CA VAL A 68 9.02 -1.78 -9.06
C VAL A 68 9.62 -2.40 -7.81
N VAL A 69 9.80 -1.60 -6.76
CA VAL A 69 10.39 -2.05 -5.48
C VAL A 69 9.45 -3.02 -4.76
N TYR A 70 8.15 -2.71 -4.65
CA TYR A 70 7.19 -3.61 -3.99
C TYR A 70 6.93 -4.91 -4.75
N SER A 71 7.18 -4.95 -6.06
CA SER A 71 7.08 -6.19 -6.84
C SER A 71 8.19 -7.18 -6.54
N GLN A 72 9.35 -6.73 -6.02
CA GLN A 72 10.51 -7.59 -5.74
C GLN A 72 10.19 -8.73 -4.74
N PRO A 73 9.67 -8.47 -3.52
CA PRO A 73 9.38 -9.54 -2.57
C PRO A 73 8.31 -10.51 -3.07
N THR A 74 7.29 -10.01 -3.77
CA THR A 74 6.25 -10.85 -4.37
C THR A 74 6.85 -11.78 -5.43
N ASN A 75 7.71 -11.25 -6.29
CA ASN A 75 8.40 -12.03 -7.31
C ASN A 75 9.33 -13.07 -6.69
N GLU A 76 10.00 -12.74 -5.58
CA GLU A 76 10.86 -13.71 -4.88
C GLU A 76 10.05 -14.88 -4.30
N VAL A 77 8.90 -14.61 -3.69
CA VAL A 77 8.00 -15.67 -3.17
C VAL A 77 7.45 -16.54 -4.30
N LEU A 78 7.08 -15.95 -5.44
CA LEU A 78 6.62 -16.68 -6.61
C LEU A 78 7.73 -17.52 -7.23
N GLU A 79 8.93 -16.96 -7.37
CA GLU A 79 10.10 -17.69 -7.88
C GLU A 79 10.44 -18.88 -6.98
N ARG A 80 10.48 -18.71 -5.65
CA ARG A 80 10.73 -19.84 -4.72
C ARG A 80 9.72 -20.98 -4.85
N LYS A 81 8.48 -20.70 -5.27
CA LYS A 81 7.43 -21.73 -5.45
C LYS A 81 7.47 -22.42 -6.80
N PHE A 82 7.89 -21.74 -7.87
CA PHE A 82 7.71 -22.22 -9.24
C PHE A 82 9.01 -22.41 -10.04
N VAL A 83 10.15 -21.97 -9.50
CA VAL A 83 11.46 -22.05 -10.15
C VAL A 83 12.36 -23.03 -9.40
N ASN A 84 12.97 -23.96 -10.14
CA ASN A 84 13.96 -24.89 -9.59
C ASN A 84 15.25 -24.15 -9.24
N ALA A 85 15.65 -24.22 -7.97
CA ALA A 85 16.84 -23.57 -7.43
C ALA A 85 18.17 -24.17 -7.94
N GLU A 86 18.12 -25.38 -8.52
CA GLU A 86 19.31 -26.11 -9.02
C GLU A 86 19.72 -25.71 -10.45
N ILE A 87 18.88 -24.94 -11.16
CA ILE A 87 19.14 -24.53 -12.55
C ILE A 87 19.58 -23.06 -12.56
N ASP A 88 20.60 -22.76 -13.38
CA ASP A 88 21.12 -21.41 -13.56
C ASP A 88 20.01 -20.37 -13.83
N GLN A 89 20.17 -19.19 -13.23
CA GLN A 89 19.15 -18.14 -13.19
C GLN A 89 18.79 -17.60 -14.58
N PHE A 90 19.70 -17.74 -15.55
CA PHE A 90 19.55 -17.27 -16.93
C PHE A 90 19.21 -18.37 -17.93
N SER A 91 19.00 -19.61 -17.48
CA SER A 91 18.54 -20.68 -18.36
C SER A 91 17.14 -20.34 -18.91
N VAL A 92 16.91 -20.60 -20.21
CA VAL A 92 15.63 -20.37 -20.88
C VAL A 92 14.46 -21.04 -20.14
N ARG A 93 14.74 -22.19 -19.50
CA ARG A 93 13.77 -22.95 -18.68
C ARG A 93 13.33 -22.21 -17.40
N ASN A 94 14.12 -21.24 -16.93
CA ASN A 94 13.83 -20.40 -15.77
C ASN A 94 13.36 -18.99 -16.15
N VAL A 95 13.91 -18.43 -17.23
CA VAL A 95 13.57 -17.08 -17.70
C VAL A 95 12.13 -16.99 -18.20
N VAL A 96 11.65 -18.01 -18.94
CA VAL A 96 10.29 -18.01 -19.48
C VAL A 96 9.23 -18.07 -18.37
N PRO A 97 9.29 -18.99 -17.39
CA PRO A 97 8.36 -18.98 -16.26
C PRO A 97 8.42 -17.67 -15.46
N LYS A 98 9.62 -17.13 -15.20
CA LYS A 98 9.77 -15.85 -14.49
C LYS A 98 9.06 -14.71 -15.20
N LEU A 99 9.23 -14.60 -16.52
CA LEU A 99 8.56 -13.56 -17.30
C LEU A 99 7.04 -13.75 -17.26
N VAL A 100 6.55 -14.99 -17.45
CA VAL A 100 5.12 -15.30 -17.41
C VAL A 100 4.51 -14.95 -16.06
N TYR A 101 5.09 -15.37 -14.94
CA TYR A 101 4.53 -15.10 -13.61
C TYR A 101 4.58 -13.62 -13.25
N ARG A 102 5.65 -12.90 -13.63
CA ARG A 102 5.76 -11.45 -13.42
C ARG A 102 4.74 -10.67 -14.26
N SER A 103 4.55 -11.05 -15.52
CA SER A 103 3.55 -10.42 -16.37
C SER A 103 2.14 -10.75 -15.90
N LEU A 104 1.87 -12.00 -15.50
CA LEU A 104 0.57 -12.44 -15.01
C LEU A 104 0.16 -11.70 -13.73
N SER A 105 1.09 -11.52 -12.78
CA SER A 105 0.79 -10.78 -11.54
C SER A 105 0.40 -9.32 -11.81
N VAL A 106 1.11 -8.65 -12.73
CA VAL A 106 0.80 -7.28 -13.16
C VAL A 106 -0.53 -7.22 -13.91
N VAL A 107 -0.80 -8.16 -14.82
CA VAL A 107 -2.06 -8.20 -15.58
C VAL A 107 -3.25 -8.40 -14.65
N ILE A 108 -3.15 -9.32 -13.70
CA ILE A 108 -4.22 -9.56 -12.71
C ILE A 108 -4.45 -8.30 -11.87
N ALA A 109 -3.38 -7.70 -11.31
CA ALA A 109 -3.49 -6.49 -10.51
C ALA A 109 -4.11 -5.33 -11.30
N THR A 110 -3.70 -5.16 -12.57
CA THR A 110 -4.22 -4.12 -13.46
C THR A 110 -5.69 -4.36 -13.83
N THR A 111 -6.07 -5.62 -14.06
CA THR A 111 -7.46 -5.99 -14.35
C THR A 111 -8.37 -5.69 -13.17
N VAL A 112 -7.96 -6.06 -11.96
CA VAL A 112 -8.70 -5.76 -10.73
C VAL A 112 -8.81 -4.24 -10.53
N ALA A 113 -7.72 -3.49 -10.75
CA ALA A 113 -7.73 -2.03 -10.65
C ALA A 113 -8.66 -1.38 -11.70
N ALA A 114 -8.72 -1.91 -12.93
CA ALA A 114 -9.60 -1.41 -13.98
C ALA A 114 -11.09 -1.72 -13.71
N MET A 115 -11.39 -2.83 -13.03
CA MET A 115 -12.76 -3.22 -12.68
C MET A 115 -13.34 -2.42 -11.51
N CYS A 116 -12.49 -1.93 -10.60
CA CYS A 116 -12.94 -1.27 -9.36
C CYS A 116 -12.37 0.17 -9.27
N PRO A 117 -13.13 1.21 -9.69
CA PRO A 117 -12.67 2.60 -9.65
C PRO A 117 -12.70 3.25 -8.24
N PHE A 118 -12.99 2.47 -7.18
CA PHE A 118 -13.20 2.96 -5.81
C PHE A 118 -11.91 2.90 -4.98
N PHE A 119 -10.98 3.82 -5.22
CA PHE A 119 -9.67 3.83 -4.54
C PHE A 119 -9.76 3.84 -3.01
N GLY A 120 -10.67 4.65 -2.44
CA GLY A 120 -10.85 4.75 -0.99
C GLY A 120 -11.31 3.44 -0.35
N ASP A 121 -12.33 2.82 -0.93
CA ASP A 121 -12.92 1.58 -0.40
C ASP A 121 -11.96 0.39 -0.50
N ILE A 122 -11.20 0.29 -1.61
CA ILE A 122 -10.18 -0.74 -1.78
C ILE A 122 -9.08 -0.60 -0.72
N ASN A 123 -8.61 0.63 -0.47
CA ASN A 123 -7.60 0.87 0.57
C ASN A 123 -8.12 0.51 1.96
N ALA A 124 -9.38 0.83 2.26
CA ALA A 124 -10.00 0.45 3.53
C ALA A 124 -10.08 -1.08 3.69
N LEU A 125 -10.46 -1.79 2.62
CA LEU A 125 -10.50 -3.25 2.60
C LEU A 125 -9.12 -3.87 2.80
N ILE A 126 -8.11 -3.41 2.06
CA ILE A 126 -6.73 -3.89 2.19
C ILE A 126 -6.20 -3.61 3.60
N GLY A 127 -6.48 -2.43 4.17
CA GLY A 127 -6.11 -2.12 5.55
C GLY A 127 -6.79 -3.05 6.56
N ALA A 128 -8.07 -3.34 6.37
CA ALA A 128 -8.82 -4.23 7.25
C ALA A 128 -8.29 -5.68 7.20
N PHE A 129 -8.04 -6.23 6.00
CA PHE A 129 -7.58 -7.61 5.85
C PHE A 129 -6.07 -7.78 6.06
N GLY A 130 -5.26 -6.78 5.72
CA GLY A 130 -3.80 -6.82 5.81
C GLY A 130 -3.29 -6.33 7.15
N CYS A 131 -3.60 -5.08 7.51
CA CYS A 131 -3.04 -4.44 8.70
C CYS A 131 -3.64 -5.01 9.99
N ILE A 132 -4.94 -5.34 10.05
CA ILE A 132 -5.53 -5.85 11.30
C ILE A 132 -4.85 -7.14 11.79
N PRO A 133 -4.71 -8.19 10.96
CA PRO A 133 -4.05 -9.41 11.41
C PRO A 133 -2.56 -9.20 11.69
N LEU A 134 -1.87 -8.43 10.84
CA LEU A 134 -0.41 -8.27 10.93
C LEU A 134 0.02 -7.34 12.07
N ASP A 135 -0.69 -6.24 12.30
CA ASP A 135 -0.27 -5.20 13.25
C ASP A 135 -0.91 -5.36 14.63
N PHE A 136 -2.10 -5.96 14.72
CA PHE A 136 -2.81 -6.11 16.01
C PHE A 136 -2.83 -7.56 16.50
N ILE A 137 -3.26 -8.50 15.65
CA ILE A 137 -3.48 -9.89 16.09
C ILE A 137 -2.14 -10.62 16.31
N LEU A 138 -1.24 -10.61 15.32
CA LEU A 138 0.03 -11.33 15.42
C LEU A 138 0.91 -10.86 16.60
N PRO A 139 1.13 -9.55 16.84
CA PRO A 139 1.93 -9.11 17.97
C PRO A 139 1.32 -9.51 19.32
N MET A 140 -0.02 -9.47 19.44
CA MET A 140 -0.72 -9.92 20.64
C MET A 140 -0.49 -11.43 20.88
N VAL A 141 -0.68 -12.25 19.85
CA VAL A 141 -0.47 -13.71 19.94
C VAL A 141 0.98 -14.03 20.29
N PHE A 142 1.94 -13.43 19.58
CA PHE A 142 3.37 -13.64 19.85
C PHE A 142 3.78 -13.19 21.25
N HIS A 143 3.23 -12.07 21.74
CA HIS A 143 3.48 -11.62 23.11
C HIS A 143 2.95 -12.63 24.13
N ASN A 144 1.72 -13.11 23.95
CA ASN A 144 1.11 -14.08 24.84
C ASN A 144 1.85 -15.44 24.84
N ASP A 145 2.32 -15.89 23.67
CA ASP A 145 3.04 -17.17 23.53
C ASP A 145 4.44 -17.12 24.16
N VAL A 146 5.15 -15.98 24.03
CA VAL A 146 6.50 -15.81 24.57
C VAL A 146 6.47 -15.54 26.07
N PHE A 147 5.58 -14.66 26.53
CA PHE A 147 5.57 -14.20 27.92
C PHE A 147 4.59 -14.95 28.83
N LYS A 148 3.75 -15.86 28.29
CA LYS A 148 2.77 -16.71 28.99
C LYS A 148 2.29 -16.10 30.31
N PRO A 149 1.35 -15.13 30.27
CA PRO A 149 0.85 -14.52 31.49
C PRO A 149 0.29 -15.58 32.44
N SER A 150 0.54 -15.41 33.74
CA SER A 150 0.06 -16.32 34.79
C SER A 150 -1.47 -16.43 34.71
N LYS A 151 -2.00 -17.66 34.70
CA LYS A 151 -3.43 -17.99 34.56
C LYS A 151 -4.38 -17.35 35.59
N TYR A 152 -3.84 -16.65 36.59
CA TYR A 152 -4.57 -16.03 37.70
C TYR A 152 -4.49 -14.50 37.72
N SER A 153 -3.83 -13.86 36.74
CA SER A 153 -3.84 -12.40 36.62
C SER A 153 -5.08 -11.97 35.83
N LEU A 154 -5.95 -11.18 36.45
CA LEU A 154 -7.13 -10.55 35.84
C LEU A 154 -6.79 -9.44 34.83
N LEU A 155 -5.59 -9.46 34.27
CA LEU A 155 -5.16 -8.54 33.24
C LEU A 155 -4.82 -9.35 32.00
N PHE A 156 -5.68 -9.16 31.00
CA PHE A 156 -5.39 -9.42 29.59
C PHE A 156 -4.07 -8.77 29.17
#